data_AF-A0A7K4DFT0-F1
#
_entry.id   AF-A0A7K4DFT0-F1
#
_cell.length_a   1.000
_cell.length_b   1.000
_cell.length_c   1.000
_cell.angle_alpha   90.00
_cell.angle_beta   90.00
_cell.angle_gamma   90.00
#
_symmetry.space_group_name_H-M   'P 1'
#
loop_
_entity.id
_entity.type
_entity.pdbx_description
1 polymer ?
#
loop_
_entity_poly.entity_id
_entity_poly.type
_entity_poly.pdbx_seq_one_letter_code
_entity_poly.pdbx_strand_id
1 'polypeptide(L)'
;MGVAIRDILADCKETLTWDGLPGTAAVDAHNALYQFLSIIRQPDGTPLMNGAGRVTSHLSGILFRTVNLLERGIRPIFIFDGKPPEFKQETIDQRREIRTRADDAWKAALKEGDIEEAYKQASASTRIDRHILESSHELLDLLGIPWVQAPSEGEAQAAHMVRSGDATYVVSQDYDSLLFGSPVLVRNLTVSGRRRMRGRTITVNPERIVLSCLLDRLEITREQLIEIGILVGTDFNPGIRGIGSKTAFKIVRNSTFESTIAEKQPDFDPGPIQEFFRNPPVTDEYSLAWRAPDVEGVVEMLCSRYDFSEDRVRSALAKASVKATQKTLDAWF
;
A
#
# COMPACT_ATOMS: atom_id res chain seq x y z
N MET A 1 7.86 1.97 -3.57
CA MET A 1 7.86 0.53 -3.89
C MET A 1 7.13 0.39 -5.22
N GLY A 2 7.20 -0.77 -5.88
CA GLY A 2 6.44 -1.04 -7.09
C GLY A 2 6.95 -0.41 -8.39
N VAL A 3 6.15 -0.61 -9.44
CA VAL A 3 6.52 -0.35 -10.83
C VAL A 3 6.48 1.14 -11.21
N ALA A 4 7.57 1.65 -11.78
CA ALA A 4 7.77 3.07 -12.10
C ALA A 4 7.10 3.52 -13.43
N ILE A 5 5.81 3.22 -13.60
CA ILE A 5 5.03 3.54 -14.82
C ILE A 5 4.21 4.84 -14.73
N ARG A 6 4.39 5.64 -13.68
CA ARG A 6 3.60 6.86 -13.41
C ARG A 6 3.45 7.80 -14.63
N ASP A 7 4.52 8.00 -15.40
CA ASP A 7 4.55 9.02 -16.45
C ASP A 7 3.65 8.70 -17.64
N ILE A 8 3.39 7.42 -17.90
CA ILE A 8 2.46 6.98 -18.96
C ILE A 8 1.02 6.89 -18.46
N LEU A 9 0.81 6.99 -17.14
CA LEU A 9 -0.51 6.91 -16.51
C LEU A 9 -1.08 8.28 -16.14
N ALA A 10 -0.32 9.37 -16.30
CA ALA A 10 -0.67 10.69 -15.81
C ALA A 10 -2.06 11.14 -16.30
N ASP A 11 -2.37 10.91 -17.58
CA ASP A 11 -3.62 11.34 -18.20
C ASP A 11 -4.79 10.43 -17.84
N CYS A 12 -4.54 9.22 -17.32
CA CYS A 12 -5.57 8.24 -16.95
C CYS A 12 -6.05 8.40 -15.50
N LYS A 13 -5.50 9.37 -14.76
CA LYS A 13 -5.83 9.62 -13.37
C LYS A 13 -7.02 10.55 -13.24
N GLU A 14 -8.00 10.10 -12.47
CA GLU A 14 -9.12 10.94 -12.06
C GLU A 14 -8.94 11.34 -10.60
N THR A 15 -8.95 12.65 -10.33
CA THR A 15 -8.96 13.14 -8.94
C THR A 15 -10.37 13.00 -8.39
N LEU A 16 -10.52 12.30 -7.28
CA LEU A 16 -11.82 12.06 -6.65
C LEU A 16 -12.06 12.96 -5.45
N THR A 17 -13.34 13.31 -5.27
CA THR A 17 -13.85 13.75 -3.97
C THR A 17 -14.22 12.52 -3.12
N TRP A 18 -14.37 12.74 -1.81
CA TRP A 18 -14.73 11.66 -0.89
C TRP A 18 -16.09 11.02 -1.16
N ASP A 19 -17.00 11.76 -1.80
CA ASP A 19 -18.36 11.28 -2.10
C ASP A 19 -18.39 10.21 -3.20
N GLY A 20 -17.36 10.14 -4.04
CA GLY A 20 -17.22 9.15 -5.11
C GLY A 20 -16.52 7.85 -4.70
N LEU A 21 -16.25 7.67 -3.40
CA LEU A 21 -15.47 6.56 -2.86
C LEU A 21 -16.21 5.57 -1.93
N PRO A 22 -17.50 5.71 -1.53
CA PRO A 22 -18.15 4.68 -0.73
C PRO A 22 -18.07 3.28 -1.39
N GLY A 23 -17.86 2.26 -0.57
CA GLY A 23 -17.69 0.89 -1.07
C GLY A 23 -16.78 0.06 -0.17
N THR A 24 -16.43 -1.14 -0.64
CA THR A 24 -15.49 -2.02 0.04
C THR A 24 -14.10 -1.81 -0.54
N ALA A 25 -13.12 -1.47 0.31
CA ALA A 25 -11.76 -1.15 -0.11
C ALA A 25 -10.80 -2.29 0.23
N ALA A 26 -10.21 -2.93 -0.78
CA ALA A 26 -9.15 -3.92 -0.60
C ALA A 26 -7.80 -3.19 -0.42
N VAL A 27 -7.38 -3.01 0.82
CA VAL A 27 -6.17 -2.26 1.18
C VAL A 27 -4.96 -3.19 1.19
N ASP A 28 -3.94 -2.89 0.38
CA ASP A 28 -2.63 -3.50 0.55
C ASP A 28 -2.06 -3.09 1.92
N ALA A 29 -1.99 -4.05 2.83
CA ALA A 29 -1.58 -3.81 4.20
C ALA A 29 -0.09 -3.44 4.29
N HIS A 30 0.79 -4.10 3.51
CA HIS A 30 2.23 -3.78 3.56
C HIS A 30 2.47 -2.37 3.03
N ASN A 31 1.85 -2.01 1.90
CA ASN A 31 1.93 -0.65 1.39
C ASN A 31 1.39 0.37 2.41
N ALA A 32 0.21 0.12 3.00
CA ALA A 32 -0.38 1.00 4.01
C ALA A 32 0.51 1.16 5.26
N LEU A 33 1.06 0.07 5.79
CA LEU A 33 1.97 0.09 6.94
C LEU A 33 3.23 0.89 6.65
N TYR A 34 3.86 0.69 5.49
CA TYR A 34 5.00 1.50 5.07
C TYR A 34 4.64 2.99 4.94
N GLN A 35 3.45 3.32 4.43
CA GLN A 35 2.97 4.71 4.42
C GLN A 35 2.80 5.26 5.84
N PHE A 36 2.23 4.50 6.78
CA PHE A 36 2.07 4.93 8.17
C PHE A 36 3.42 5.17 8.84
N LEU A 37 4.36 4.25 8.69
CA LEU A 37 5.70 4.35 9.27
C LEU A 37 6.53 5.49 8.66
N SER A 38 6.35 5.81 7.38
CA SER A 38 7.07 6.91 6.72
C SER A 38 6.47 8.29 7.01
N ILE A 39 5.16 8.37 7.24
CA ILE A 39 4.45 9.66 7.36
C ILE A 39 4.14 10.03 8.81
N ILE A 40 3.76 9.06 9.64
CA ILE A 40 3.33 9.31 11.02
C ILE A 40 4.57 9.30 11.90
N ARG A 41 5.19 10.47 12.02
CA ARG A 41 6.46 10.70 12.72
C ARG A 41 6.36 11.90 13.64
N GLN A 42 7.29 11.98 14.58
CA GLN A 42 7.51 13.16 15.41
C GLN A 42 8.07 14.31 14.55
N PRO A 43 8.04 15.57 15.03
CA PRO A 43 8.56 16.72 14.28
C PRO A 43 10.04 16.61 13.88
N ASP A 44 10.84 15.87 14.64
CA ASP A 44 12.26 15.59 14.37
C ASP A 44 12.48 14.43 13.38
N GLY A 45 11.41 13.81 12.87
CA GLY A 45 11.46 12.69 11.93
C GLY A 45 11.58 11.32 12.58
N THR A 46 11.71 11.24 13.91
CA THR A 46 11.69 9.94 14.58
C THR A 46 10.30 9.29 14.45
N PRO A 47 10.21 7.97 14.27
CA PRO A 47 8.93 7.27 14.36
C PRO A 47 8.22 7.56 15.68
N LEU A 48 6.88 7.45 15.69
CA LEU A 48 6.17 7.41 16.97
C LEU A 48 6.60 6.15 17.72
N MET A 49 6.86 6.29 19.01
CA MET A 49 7.27 5.19 19.87
C MET A 49 6.56 5.27 21.22
N ASN A 50 6.45 4.13 21.90
CA ASN A 50 6.04 4.08 23.30
C ASN A 50 7.24 4.32 24.24
N GLY A 51 7.01 4.35 25.56
CA GLY A 51 8.04 4.55 26.57
C GLY A 51 9.14 3.47 26.61
N ALA A 52 8.87 2.30 26.01
CA ALA A 52 9.85 1.21 25.84
C ALA A 52 10.64 1.32 24.51
N GLY A 53 10.45 2.38 23.72
CA GLY A 53 11.12 2.58 22.44
C GLY A 53 10.59 1.72 21.30
N ARG A 54 9.42 1.08 21.45
CA ARG A 54 8.79 0.30 20.37
C ARG A 54 8.04 1.24 19.43
N VAL A 55 8.19 1.05 18.13
CA VAL A 55 7.50 1.85 17.11
C VAL A 55 6.00 1.60 17.16
N THR A 56 5.21 2.67 17.10
CA THR A 56 3.74 2.65 17.20
C THR A 56 3.03 3.40 16.07
N SER A 57 3.78 3.95 15.10
CA SER A 57 3.24 4.70 13.96
C SER A 57 2.21 3.91 13.16
N HIS A 58 2.41 2.60 13.00
CA HIS A 58 1.48 1.72 12.29
C HIS A 58 0.14 1.59 13.02
N LEU A 59 0.15 1.43 14.35
CA LEU A 59 -1.07 1.33 15.17
C LEU A 59 -1.89 2.63 15.10
N SER A 60 -1.22 3.78 15.18
CA SER A 60 -1.83 5.09 14.99
C SER A 60 -2.47 5.21 13.59
N GLY A 61 -1.74 4.78 12.56
CA GLY A 61 -2.23 4.74 11.19
C GLY A 61 -3.48 3.86 11.06
N ILE A 62 -3.43 2.62 11.52
CA ILE A 62 -4.56 1.67 11.48
C ILE A 62 -5.77 2.26 12.18
N LEU A 63 -5.65 2.71 13.44
CA LEU A 63 -6.78 3.26 14.20
C LEU A 63 -7.39 4.47 13.47
N PHE A 64 -6.62 5.54 13.31
CA PHE A 64 -7.19 6.82 12.88
C PHE A 64 -7.59 6.80 11.40
N ARG A 65 -6.86 6.08 10.54
CA ARG A 65 -7.22 5.99 9.11
C ARG A 65 -8.41 5.08 8.90
N THR A 66 -8.48 3.94 9.58
CA THR A 66 -9.64 3.06 9.45
C THR A 66 -10.92 3.74 9.92
N VAL A 67 -10.89 4.41 11.08
CA VAL A 67 -12.03 5.22 11.55
C VAL A 67 -12.43 6.27 10.51
N ASN A 68 -11.47 6.98 9.93
CA ASN A 68 -11.73 8.00 8.91
C ASN A 68 -12.38 7.44 7.64
N LEU A 69 -12.00 6.23 7.22
CA LEU A 69 -12.61 5.53 6.09
C LEU A 69 -14.05 5.11 6.41
N LEU A 70 -14.27 4.52 7.59
CA LEU A 70 -15.61 4.12 8.05
C LEU A 70 -16.56 5.33 8.13
N GLU A 71 -16.07 6.46 8.62
CA GLU A 71 -16.82 7.73 8.67
C GLU A 71 -17.28 8.19 7.28
N ARG A 72 -16.57 7.80 6.21
CA ARG A 72 -16.89 8.13 4.82
C ARG A 72 -17.67 7.04 4.12
N GLY A 73 -18.11 6.02 4.87
CA GLY A 73 -18.86 4.90 4.33
C GLY A 73 -18.01 3.92 3.52
N ILE A 74 -16.68 3.96 3.68
CA ILE A 74 -15.72 3.04 3.08
C ILE A 74 -15.45 1.91 4.08
N ARG A 75 -15.59 0.66 3.64
CA ARG A 75 -15.39 -0.54 4.46
C ARG A 75 -14.05 -1.19 4.07
N PRO A 76 -12.97 -0.97 4.82
CA PRO A 76 -11.67 -1.53 4.46
C PRO A 76 -11.59 -3.02 4.78
N ILE A 77 -10.84 -3.75 3.96
CA ILE A 77 -10.28 -5.08 4.19
C ILE A 77 -8.77 -4.91 4.07
N PHE A 78 -7.99 -5.39 5.04
CA PHE A 78 -6.53 -5.32 4.96
C PHE A 78 -5.97 -6.64 4.41
N ILE A 79 -5.20 -6.59 3.34
CA ILE A 79 -4.61 -7.78 2.71
C ILE A 79 -3.12 -7.78 2.98
N PHE A 80 -2.65 -8.80 3.70
CA PHE A 80 -1.25 -8.98 4.06
C PHE A 80 -0.58 -9.96 3.10
N ASP A 81 0.68 -9.67 2.74
CA ASP A 81 1.53 -10.55 1.93
C ASP A 81 1.79 -11.87 2.66
N GLY A 82 1.79 -12.95 1.91
CA GLY A 82 2.25 -14.27 2.32
C GLY A 82 3.70 -14.52 1.91
N LYS A 83 3.96 -15.71 1.37
CA LYS A 83 5.32 -16.08 0.98
C LYS A 83 5.70 -15.39 -0.34
N PRO A 84 6.80 -14.62 -0.38
CA PRO A 84 7.25 -14.01 -1.62
C PRO A 84 7.69 -15.08 -2.63
N PRO A 85 7.56 -14.84 -3.95
CA PRO A 85 8.11 -15.73 -4.96
C PRO A 85 9.64 -15.71 -4.96
N GLU A 86 10.27 -16.79 -5.45
CA GLU A 86 11.72 -16.97 -5.37
C GLU A 86 12.51 -15.85 -6.07
N PHE A 87 12.03 -15.40 -7.23
CA PHE A 87 12.66 -14.31 -7.98
C PHE A 87 12.54 -12.93 -7.30
N LYS A 88 11.71 -12.76 -6.26
CA LYS A 88 11.66 -11.54 -5.44
C LYS A 88 12.77 -11.49 -4.38
N GLN A 89 13.45 -12.61 -4.13
CA GLN A 89 14.46 -12.71 -3.07
C GLN A 89 15.61 -11.71 -3.26
N GLU A 90 16.10 -11.55 -4.48
CA GLU A 90 17.17 -10.60 -4.79
C GLU A 90 16.75 -9.16 -4.44
N THR A 91 15.54 -8.75 -4.82
CA THR A 91 14.99 -7.43 -4.49
C THR A 91 14.81 -7.25 -2.98
N ILE A 92 14.42 -8.30 -2.25
CA ILE A 92 14.33 -8.28 -0.78
C ILE A 92 15.71 -8.03 -0.15
N ASP A 93 16.74 -8.70 -0.65
CA ASP A 93 18.11 -8.58 -0.16
C ASP A 93 18.70 -7.20 -0.47
N GLN A 94 18.51 -6.69 -1.70
CA GLN A 94 18.87 -5.32 -2.06
C GLN A 94 18.17 -4.29 -1.18
N ARG A 95 16.86 -4.45 -0.91
CA ARG A 95 16.11 -3.58 0.01
C ARG A 95 16.63 -3.69 1.44
N ARG A 96 17.09 -4.86 1.87
CA ARG A 96 17.70 -5.05 3.18
C ARG A 96 19.02 -4.30 3.28
N GLU A 97 19.88 -4.37 2.27
CA GLU A 97 21.14 -3.62 2.24
C GLU A 97 20.92 -2.11 2.27
N ILE A 98 20.00 -1.60 1.45
CA ILE A 98 19.67 -0.18 1.40
C ILE A 98 19.18 0.30 2.77
N ARG A 99 18.33 -0.49 3.44
CA ARG A 99 17.84 -0.17 4.79
C ARG A 99 18.95 -0.15 5.82
N THR A 100 19.87 -1.12 5.80
CA THR A 100 21.02 -1.15 6.72
C THR A 100 21.88 0.09 6.53
N ARG A 101 22.22 0.45 5.28
CA ARG A 101 23.00 1.67 4.99
C ARG A 101 22.27 2.94 5.44
N ALA A 102 20.95 3.01 5.24
CA ALA A 102 20.14 4.13 5.69
C ALA A 102 20.06 4.23 7.22
N ASP A 103 20.03 3.10 7.94
CA ASP A 103 20.04 3.08 9.41
C ASP A 103 21.36 3.61 9.98
N ASP A 104 22.49 3.20 9.39
CA ASP A 104 23.81 3.71 9.77
C ASP A 104 23.95 5.21 9.46
N ALA A 105 23.49 5.65 8.28
CA ALA A 105 23.48 7.05 7.89
C ALA A 105 22.56 7.90 8.80
N TRP A 106 21.42 7.35 9.20
CA TRP A 106 20.51 8.01 10.14
C TRP A 106 21.16 8.24 11.50
N LYS A 107 21.82 7.22 12.06
CA LYS A 107 22.54 7.35 13.33
C LYS A 107 23.69 8.35 13.26
N ALA A 108 24.38 8.42 12.11
CA ALA A 108 25.43 9.42 11.88
C ALA A 108 24.85 10.85 11.84
N ALA A 109 23.80 11.08 11.04
CA ALA A 109 23.15 12.38 10.92
C ALA A 109 22.58 12.88 12.26
N LEU A 110 22.03 11.99 13.08
CA LEU A 110 21.59 12.33 14.44
C LEU A 110 22.74 12.80 15.34
N LYS A 111 23.91 12.16 15.25
CA LYS A 111 25.10 12.58 16.03
C LYS A 111 25.65 13.92 15.56
N GLU A 112 25.54 14.20 14.27
CA GLU A 112 26.01 15.45 13.65
C GLU A 112 25.01 16.60 13.81
N GLY A 113 23.77 16.32 14.25
CA GLY A 113 22.72 17.31 14.40
C GLY A 113 22.06 17.73 13.07
N ASP A 114 22.30 17.01 11.98
CA ASP A 114 21.65 17.23 10.70
C ASP A 114 20.25 16.59 10.71
N ILE A 115 19.28 17.37 11.18
CA ILE A 115 17.89 16.92 11.31
C ILE A 115 17.24 16.64 9.94
N GLU A 116 17.65 17.35 8.87
CA GLU A 116 17.06 17.14 7.54
C GLU A 116 17.51 15.82 6.92
N GLU A 117 18.81 15.52 6.98
CA GLU A 117 19.33 14.24 6.50
C GLU A 117 18.91 13.09 7.42
N ALA A 118 18.88 13.30 8.75
CA ALA A 118 18.35 12.31 9.68
C ALA A 118 16.88 11.95 9.35
N TYR A 119 16.02 12.94 9.08
CA TYR A 119 14.64 12.71 8.68
C TYR A 119 14.55 11.84 7.41
N LYS A 120 15.35 12.15 6.39
CA LYS A 120 15.36 11.44 5.11
C LYS A 120 15.81 9.98 5.27
N GLN A 121 16.91 9.77 5.99
CA GLN A 121 17.47 8.43 6.22
C GLN A 121 16.58 7.58 7.15
N ALA A 122 15.94 8.20 8.14
CA ALA A 122 14.98 7.51 9.01
C ALA A 122 13.76 6.97 8.27
N SER A 123 13.32 7.65 7.20
CA SER A 123 12.26 7.13 6.34
C SER A 123 12.76 5.93 5.53
N ALA A 124 13.98 5.99 5.00
CA ALA A 124 14.57 4.94 4.18
C ALA A 124 14.97 3.68 4.96
N SER A 125 15.26 3.79 6.27
CA SER A 125 15.58 2.67 7.15
C SER A 125 14.34 1.90 7.67
N THR A 126 13.14 2.40 7.40
CA THR A 126 11.87 1.81 7.88
C THR A 126 11.77 0.31 7.56
N ARG A 127 11.45 -0.49 8.57
CA ARG A 127 11.25 -1.94 8.44
C ARG A 127 9.89 -2.33 8.99
N ILE A 128 9.16 -3.16 8.23
CA ILE A 128 8.07 -3.95 8.77
C ILE A 128 8.68 -5.23 9.33
N ASP A 129 8.50 -5.46 10.62
CA ASP A 129 8.93 -6.69 11.28
C ASP A 129 7.75 -7.43 11.89
N ARG A 130 8.05 -8.58 12.50
CA ARG A 130 7.06 -9.45 13.13
C ARG A 130 6.19 -8.70 14.14
N HIS A 131 6.79 -7.83 14.95
CA HIS A 131 6.05 -7.06 15.95
C HIS A 131 5.03 -6.14 15.29
N ILE A 132 5.41 -5.43 14.23
CA ILE A 132 4.50 -4.56 13.47
C ILE A 132 3.35 -5.38 12.88
N LEU A 133 3.62 -6.55 12.30
CA LEU A 133 2.58 -7.40 11.71
C LEU A 133 1.62 -7.94 12.78
N GLU A 134 2.13 -8.58 13.83
CA GLU A 134 1.32 -9.20 14.88
C GLU A 134 0.46 -8.16 15.61
N SER A 135 1.03 -7.01 15.96
CA SER A 135 0.26 -5.92 16.58
C SER A 135 -0.71 -5.23 15.61
N SER A 136 -0.46 -5.28 14.30
CA SER A 136 -1.44 -4.82 13.30
C SER A 136 -2.64 -5.75 13.24
N HIS A 137 -2.42 -7.06 13.19
CA HIS A 137 -3.50 -8.06 13.20
C HIS A 137 -4.35 -7.94 14.46
N GLU A 138 -3.72 -7.90 15.63
CA GLU A 138 -4.42 -7.77 16.91
C GLU A 138 -5.29 -6.51 16.94
N LEU A 139 -4.77 -5.37 16.49
CA LEU A 139 -5.55 -4.12 16.45
C LEU A 139 -6.71 -4.20 15.45
N LEU A 140 -6.50 -4.79 14.27
CA LEU A 140 -7.57 -4.98 13.28
C LEU A 140 -8.68 -5.89 13.82
N ASP A 141 -8.31 -6.97 14.50
CA ASP A 141 -9.25 -7.90 15.14
C ASP A 141 -10.09 -7.20 16.20
N LEU A 142 -9.45 -6.43 17.09
CA LEU A 142 -10.10 -5.63 18.13
C LEU A 142 -11.00 -4.54 17.54
N LEU A 143 -10.61 -3.93 16.42
CA LEU A 143 -11.44 -2.96 15.70
C LEU A 143 -12.61 -3.60 14.94
N GLY A 144 -12.65 -4.94 14.85
CA GLY A 144 -13.66 -5.66 14.09
C GLY A 144 -13.51 -5.50 12.58
N ILE A 145 -12.29 -5.27 12.08
CA ILE A 145 -11.98 -5.03 10.67
C ILE A 145 -11.41 -6.31 10.06
N PRO A 146 -11.99 -6.85 8.97
CA PRO A 146 -11.49 -8.06 8.35
C PRO A 146 -10.11 -7.81 7.73
N TRP A 147 -9.26 -8.83 7.85
CA TRP A 147 -8.00 -8.90 7.13
C TRP A 147 -7.84 -10.29 6.50
N VAL A 148 -7.06 -10.34 5.42
CA VAL A 148 -6.84 -11.56 4.63
C VAL A 148 -5.34 -11.79 4.51
N GLN A 149 -4.93 -13.04 4.71
CA GLN A 149 -3.57 -13.50 4.44
C GLN A 149 -3.48 -13.98 2.99
N ALA A 150 -2.78 -13.23 2.14
CA ALA A 150 -2.54 -13.65 0.76
C ALA A 150 -1.61 -14.90 0.75
N PRO A 151 -1.75 -15.79 -0.24
CA PRO A 151 -0.79 -16.90 -0.43
C PRO A 151 0.61 -16.38 -0.81
N SER A 152 0.65 -15.28 -1.58
CA SER A 152 1.87 -14.62 -2.00
C SER A 152 1.73 -13.09 -1.91
N GLU A 153 1.50 -12.37 -3.01
CA GLU A 153 1.46 -10.90 -3.00
C GLU A 153 0.08 -10.35 -2.58
N GLY A 154 0.07 -9.41 -1.63
CA GLY A 154 -1.16 -8.77 -1.16
C GLY A 154 -1.87 -7.97 -2.26
N GLU A 155 -1.13 -7.28 -3.14
CA GLU A 155 -1.72 -6.57 -4.29
C GLU A 155 -2.38 -7.52 -5.30
N ALA A 156 -1.84 -8.74 -5.47
CA ALA A 156 -2.43 -9.74 -6.34
C ALA A 156 -3.74 -10.29 -5.77
N GLN A 157 -3.75 -10.61 -4.47
CA GLN A 157 -4.95 -11.02 -3.77
C GLN A 157 -6.01 -9.90 -3.75
N ALA A 158 -5.61 -8.65 -3.51
CA ALA A 158 -6.50 -7.50 -3.56
C ALA A 158 -7.11 -7.31 -4.97
N ALA A 159 -6.29 -7.44 -6.02
CA ALA A 159 -6.76 -7.39 -7.40
C ALA A 159 -7.77 -8.50 -7.72
N HIS A 160 -7.54 -9.71 -7.20
CA HIS A 160 -8.45 -10.84 -7.32
C HIS A 160 -9.81 -10.56 -6.66
N MET A 161 -9.81 -10.10 -5.41
CA MET A 161 -11.05 -9.77 -4.68
C MET A 161 -11.88 -8.69 -5.40
N VAL A 162 -11.24 -7.71 -6.04
CA VAL A 162 -11.96 -6.68 -6.83
C VAL A 162 -12.53 -7.26 -8.13
N ARG A 163 -11.81 -8.17 -8.81
CA ARG A 163 -12.35 -8.86 -10.00
C ARG A 163 -13.53 -9.77 -9.67
N SER A 164 -13.48 -10.45 -8.52
CA SER A 164 -14.53 -11.35 -8.05
C SER A 164 -15.77 -10.61 -7.53
N GLY A 165 -15.67 -9.30 -7.31
CA GLY A 165 -16.76 -8.45 -6.84
C GLY A 165 -16.88 -8.36 -5.31
N ASP A 166 -15.96 -8.97 -4.57
CA ASP A 166 -15.91 -8.94 -3.10
C ASP A 166 -15.43 -7.59 -2.56
N ALA A 167 -14.70 -6.84 -3.38
CA ALA A 167 -14.28 -5.47 -3.12
C ALA A 167 -14.55 -4.55 -4.31
N THR A 168 -14.73 -3.25 -4.04
CA THR A 168 -15.03 -2.24 -5.05
C THR A 168 -13.77 -1.75 -5.77
N TYR A 169 -12.66 -1.62 -5.04
CA TYR A 169 -11.39 -1.15 -5.59
C TYR A 169 -10.21 -1.54 -4.68
N VAL A 170 -9.01 -1.61 -5.27
CA VAL A 170 -7.75 -1.78 -4.54
C VAL A 170 -7.28 -0.43 -4.02
N VAL A 171 -6.69 -0.41 -2.82
CA VAL A 171 -6.05 0.77 -2.24
C VAL A 171 -4.57 0.51 -2.05
N SER A 172 -3.75 1.22 -2.82
CA SER A 172 -2.28 1.13 -2.77
C SER A 172 -1.64 2.41 -3.32
N GLN A 173 -0.39 2.67 -2.94
CA GLN A 173 0.47 3.69 -3.58
C GLN A 173 1.26 3.13 -4.75
N ASP A 174 1.22 1.84 -5.00
CA ASP A 174 1.96 1.23 -6.10
C ASP A 174 1.00 0.98 -7.27
N TYR A 175 1.51 0.48 -8.39
CA TYR A 175 0.68 0.23 -9.58
C TYR A 175 0.59 -1.27 -9.89
N ASP A 176 1.15 -2.15 -9.04
CA ASP A 176 1.34 -3.55 -9.40
C ASP A 176 -0.01 -4.29 -9.38
N SER A 177 -0.95 -3.85 -8.53
CA SER A 177 -2.35 -4.27 -8.61
C SER A 177 -3.00 -4.09 -10.00
N LEU A 178 -2.61 -3.09 -10.81
CA LEU A 178 -3.08 -2.96 -12.20
C LEU A 178 -2.46 -4.03 -13.10
N LEU A 179 -1.19 -4.37 -12.89
CA LEU A 179 -0.51 -5.46 -13.60
C LEU A 179 -1.13 -6.82 -13.29
N PHE A 180 -1.48 -7.04 -12.02
CA PHE A 180 -2.27 -8.21 -11.59
C PHE A 180 -3.72 -8.17 -12.07
N GLY A 181 -4.15 -7.11 -12.76
CA GLY A 181 -5.47 -7.01 -13.37
C GLY A 181 -6.58 -6.53 -12.44
N SER A 182 -6.28 -5.66 -11.48
CA SER A 182 -7.31 -4.96 -10.72
C SER A 182 -8.12 -4.04 -11.64
N PRO A 183 -9.46 -4.15 -11.68
CA PRO A 183 -10.31 -3.25 -12.46
C PRO A 183 -10.19 -1.78 -12.05
N VAL A 184 -10.03 -1.52 -10.74
CA VAL A 184 -9.98 -0.17 -10.18
C VAL A 184 -8.92 -0.09 -9.09
N LEU A 185 -8.00 0.85 -9.24
CA LEU A 185 -7.01 1.24 -8.24
C LEU A 185 -7.33 2.64 -7.72
N VAL A 186 -7.41 2.78 -6.40
CA VAL A 186 -7.51 4.06 -5.70
C VAL A 186 -6.22 4.33 -4.92
N ARG A 187 -5.49 5.34 -5.36
CA ARG A 187 -4.28 5.82 -4.69
C ARG A 187 -4.62 6.94 -3.72
N ASN A 188 -3.65 7.29 -2.89
CA ASN A 188 -3.71 8.39 -1.93
C ASN A 188 -4.72 8.23 -0.79
N LEU A 189 -5.50 7.15 -0.70
CA LEU A 189 -6.56 7.02 0.29
C LEU A 189 -6.03 6.99 1.74
N THR A 190 -5.00 6.17 2.00
CA THR A 190 -4.34 6.03 3.32
C THR A 190 -3.58 7.29 3.75
N VAL A 191 -3.30 8.20 2.81
CA VAL A 191 -2.43 9.37 2.99
C VAL A 191 -3.13 10.73 2.83
N SER A 192 -4.33 10.73 2.28
CA SER A 192 -5.14 11.90 1.97
C SER A 192 -5.43 12.81 3.18
N GLY A 193 -5.71 14.09 2.86
CA GLY A 193 -5.94 15.17 3.83
C GLY A 193 -4.94 16.31 3.70
N ARG A 194 -5.10 17.33 4.55
CA ARG A 194 -4.17 18.46 4.65
C ARG A 194 -2.93 18.05 5.44
N ARG A 195 -1.76 18.21 4.85
CA ARG A 195 -0.45 17.95 5.46
C ARG A 195 0.36 19.23 5.52
N ARG A 196 1.00 19.48 6.65
CA ARG A 196 2.08 20.47 6.71
C ARG A 196 3.39 19.77 6.40
N MET A 197 4.04 20.14 5.31
CA MET A 197 5.40 19.73 4.96
C MET A 197 6.24 20.99 4.78
N ARG A 198 7.34 21.11 5.52
CA ARG A 198 8.31 22.22 5.39
C ARG A 198 7.64 23.61 5.38
N GLY A 199 6.70 23.84 6.29
CA GLY A 199 5.97 25.11 6.41
C GLY A 199 4.84 25.34 5.37
N ARG A 200 4.67 24.46 4.38
CA ARG A 200 3.59 24.54 3.38
C ARG A 200 2.48 23.53 3.66
N THR A 201 1.24 23.95 3.46
CA THR A 201 0.09 23.04 3.54
C THR A 201 -0.15 22.42 2.16
N ILE A 202 0.04 21.10 2.05
CA ILE A 202 -0.24 20.31 0.85
C ILE A 202 -1.53 19.54 1.10
N THR A 203 -2.49 19.66 0.19
CA THR A 203 -3.70 18.83 0.20
C THR A 203 -3.48 17.65 -0.73
N VAL A 204 -3.57 16.44 -0.19
CA VAL A 204 -3.49 15.21 -0.98
C VAL A 204 -4.91 14.67 -1.16
N ASN A 205 -5.35 14.57 -2.41
CA ASN A 205 -6.65 14.01 -2.78
C ASN A 205 -6.50 12.55 -3.25
N PRO A 206 -7.53 11.71 -3.04
CA PRO A 206 -7.61 10.39 -3.66
C PRO A 206 -7.53 10.47 -5.19
N GLU A 207 -6.83 9.50 -5.80
CA GLU A 207 -6.73 9.35 -7.26
C GLU A 207 -7.30 8.00 -7.64
N ARG A 208 -8.20 7.95 -8.64
CA ARG A 208 -8.71 6.71 -9.22
C ARG A 208 -8.09 6.45 -10.58
N ILE A 209 -7.80 5.19 -10.83
CA ILE A 209 -7.38 4.66 -12.12
C ILE A 209 -8.25 3.44 -12.42
N VAL A 210 -8.89 3.47 -13.59
CA VAL A 210 -9.70 2.35 -14.11
C VAL A 210 -8.89 1.64 -15.18
N LEU A 211 -8.66 0.34 -15.01
CA LEU A 211 -7.75 -0.42 -15.88
C LEU A 211 -8.24 -0.44 -17.33
N SER A 212 -9.53 -0.66 -17.59
CA SER A 212 -10.06 -0.64 -18.96
C SER A 212 -9.84 0.71 -19.65
N CYS A 213 -10.19 1.81 -18.99
CA CYS A 213 -9.95 3.15 -19.54
C CYS A 213 -8.47 3.44 -19.80
N LEU A 214 -7.59 2.92 -18.94
CA LEU A 214 -6.14 3.03 -19.11
C LEU A 214 -5.67 2.26 -20.35
N LEU A 215 -6.09 1.00 -20.48
CA LEU A 215 -5.71 0.13 -21.61
C LEU A 215 -6.24 0.69 -22.93
N ASP A 216 -7.50 1.15 -22.95
CA ASP A 216 -8.13 1.75 -24.13
C ASP A 216 -7.39 3.03 -24.57
N ARG A 217 -7.04 3.91 -23.63
CA ARG A 217 -6.34 5.17 -23.94
C ARG A 217 -4.91 4.95 -24.42
N LEU A 218 -4.23 3.95 -23.87
CA LEU A 218 -2.88 3.59 -24.28
C LEU A 218 -2.86 2.69 -25.52
N GLU A 219 -4.02 2.17 -25.95
CA GLU A 219 -4.17 1.20 -27.03
C GLU A 219 -3.26 -0.03 -26.84
N ILE A 220 -3.24 -0.57 -25.63
CA ILE A 220 -2.45 -1.75 -25.27
C ILE A 220 -3.29 -2.79 -24.54
N THR A 221 -2.85 -4.05 -24.57
CA THR A 221 -3.42 -5.10 -23.74
C THR A 221 -2.82 -5.09 -22.33
N ARG A 222 -3.41 -5.87 -21.41
CA ARG A 222 -2.83 -6.05 -20.07
C ARG A 222 -1.48 -6.75 -20.15
N GLU A 223 -1.31 -7.70 -21.08
CA GLU A 223 -0.04 -8.40 -21.32
C GLU A 223 1.05 -7.41 -21.72
N GLN A 224 0.73 -6.47 -22.60
CA GLN A 224 1.62 -5.38 -22.99
C GLN A 224 1.91 -4.43 -21.81
N LEU A 225 0.95 -4.19 -20.92
CA LEU A 225 1.20 -3.42 -19.69
C LEU A 225 2.18 -4.15 -18.74
N ILE A 226 2.08 -5.48 -18.64
CA ILE A 226 3.03 -6.32 -17.89
C ILE A 226 4.43 -6.24 -18.51
N GLU A 227 4.55 -6.35 -19.83
CA GLU A 227 5.82 -6.19 -20.56
C GLU A 227 6.46 -4.82 -20.28
N ILE A 228 5.67 -3.75 -20.29
CA ILE A 228 6.14 -2.41 -19.91
C ILE A 228 6.68 -2.41 -18.48
N GLY A 229 5.97 -3.03 -17.54
CA GLY A 229 6.42 -3.18 -16.16
C GLY A 229 7.76 -3.90 -16.05
N ILE A 230 7.91 -5.03 -16.74
CA ILE A 230 9.16 -5.81 -16.76
C ILE A 230 10.31 -5.01 -17.36
N LEU A 231 10.09 -4.28 -18.46
CA LEU A 231 11.13 -3.44 -19.08
C LEU A 231 11.62 -2.33 -18.16
N VAL A 232 10.68 -1.68 -17.44
CA VAL A 232 10.98 -0.59 -16.50
C VAL A 232 11.63 -1.10 -15.22
N GLY A 233 11.23 -2.29 -14.78
CA GLY A 233 11.59 -2.88 -13.50
C GLY A 233 10.39 -2.98 -12.57
N THR A 234 10.30 -4.13 -11.92
CA THR A 234 9.27 -4.48 -10.96
C THR A 234 9.89 -4.90 -9.63
N ASP A 235 9.07 -5.29 -8.66
CA ASP A 235 9.57 -5.94 -7.45
C ASP A 235 10.15 -7.36 -7.72
N PHE A 236 10.02 -7.86 -8.95
CA PHE A 236 10.43 -9.20 -9.38
C PHE A 236 11.64 -9.20 -10.31
N ASN A 237 12.04 -8.04 -10.83
CA ASN A 237 13.22 -7.88 -11.67
C ASN A 237 13.74 -6.43 -11.63
N PRO A 238 15.06 -6.22 -11.78
CA PRO A 238 15.66 -4.88 -11.70
C PRO A 238 15.29 -3.93 -12.86
N GLY A 239 14.62 -4.43 -13.91
CA GLY A 239 14.37 -3.71 -15.14
C GLY A 239 15.57 -3.69 -16.08
N ILE A 240 15.35 -3.20 -17.30
CA ILE A 240 16.40 -3.13 -18.32
C ILE A 240 17.08 -1.77 -18.25
N ARG A 241 18.41 -1.78 -18.08
CA ARG A 241 19.19 -0.55 -17.94
C ARG A 241 18.97 0.41 -19.11
N GLY A 242 18.57 1.64 -18.78
CA GLY A 242 18.33 2.70 -19.76
C GLY A 242 16.92 2.71 -20.37
N ILE A 243 16.01 1.83 -19.92
CA ILE A 243 14.63 1.80 -20.37
C ILE A 243 13.71 2.36 -19.29
N GLY A 244 13.20 3.57 -19.50
CA GLY A 244 12.14 4.17 -18.68
C GLY A 244 10.75 3.92 -19.24
N SER A 245 9.70 4.29 -18.50
CA SER A 245 8.28 4.04 -18.83
C SER A 245 7.87 4.45 -20.25
N LYS A 246 8.28 5.62 -20.71
CA LYS A 246 7.99 6.11 -22.08
C LYS A 246 8.71 5.29 -23.16
N THR A 247 9.94 4.85 -22.89
CA THR A 247 10.71 4.03 -23.83
C THR A 247 10.15 2.61 -23.87
N ALA A 248 9.82 2.03 -22.71
CA ALA A 248 9.17 0.75 -22.60
C ALA A 248 7.84 0.71 -23.35
N PHE A 249 7.00 1.75 -23.19
CA PHE A 249 5.75 1.89 -23.94
C PHE A 249 5.97 1.85 -25.47
N LYS A 250 6.98 2.56 -25.98
CA LYS A 250 7.32 2.55 -27.42
C LYS A 250 7.78 1.17 -27.90
N ILE A 251 8.63 0.49 -27.12
CA ILE A 251 9.14 -0.86 -27.44
C ILE A 251 7.97 -1.84 -27.58
N VAL A 252 7.05 -1.82 -26.62
CA VAL A 252 5.91 -2.72 -26.60
C VAL A 252 4.92 -2.41 -27.71
N ARG A 253 4.63 -1.13 -27.98
CA ARG A 253 3.80 -0.72 -29.14
C ARG A 253 4.39 -1.12 -30.49
N ASN A 254 5.73 -1.17 -30.58
CA ASN A 254 6.42 -1.62 -31.78
C ASN A 254 6.57 -3.15 -31.85
N SER A 255 6.05 -3.90 -30.87
CA SER A 255 6.18 -5.37 -30.79
C SER A 255 7.64 -5.86 -30.76
N THR A 256 8.54 -5.07 -30.17
CA THR A 256 9.98 -5.39 -30.08
C THR A 256 10.42 -5.79 -28.67
N PHE A 257 9.50 -6.23 -27.80
CA PHE A 257 9.80 -6.65 -26.42
C PHE A 257 10.85 -7.76 -26.38
N GLU A 258 10.59 -8.89 -27.03
CA GLU A 258 11.47 -10.07 -27.05
C GLU A 258 12.87 -9.74 -27.60
N SER A 259 12.94 -9.04 -28.73
CA SER A 259 14.22 -8.66 -29.33
C SER A 259 15.02 -7.70 -28.43
N THR A 260 14.34 -6.82 -27.70
CA THR A 260 15.00 -5.90 -26.77
C THR A 260 15.59 -6.64 -25.56
N ILE A 261 14.86 -7.61 -25.02
CA ILE A 261 15.37 -8.46 -23.93
C ILE A 261 16.58 -9.26 -24.41
N ALA A 262 16.47 -9.94 -25.56
CA ALA A 262 17.55 -10.72 -26.13
C ALA A 262 18.83 -9.90 -26.41
N GLU A 263 18.70 -8.64 -26.84
CA GLU A 263 19.84 -7.76 -27.11
C GLU A 263 20.48 -7.22 -25.81
N LYS A 264 19.66 -6.74 -24.87
CA LYS A 264 20.15 -5.97 -23.71
C LYS A 264 20.41 -6.82 -22.47
N GLN A 265 19.72 -7.95 -22.34
CA GLN A 265 19.81 -8.84 -21.19
C GLN A 265 19.55 -10.29 -21.61
N PRO A 266 20.45 -10.90 -22.40
CA PRO A 266 20.25 -12.23 -23.01
C PRO A 266 20.06 -13.36 -22.00
N ASP A 267 20.58 -13.22 -20.77
CA ASP A 267 20.48 -14.23 -19.71
C ASP A 267 19.19 -14.10 -18.86
N PHE A 268 18.33 -13.13 -19.16
CA PHE A 268 17.09 -12.90 -18.41
C PHE A 268 15.88 -13.48 -19.13
N ASP A 269 15.21 -14.42 -18.47
CA ASP A 269 13.94 -14.98 -18.90
C ASP A 269 12.76 -14.22 -18.24
N PRO A 270 11.97 -13.44 -18.99
CA PRO A 270 10.81 -12.74 -18.46
C PRO A 270 9.59 -13.65 -18.24
N GLY A 271 9.59 -14.87 -18.80
CA GLY A 271 8.44 -15.78 -18.83
C GLY A 271 7.83 -16.09 -17.45
N PRO A 272 8.63 -16.47 -16.44
CA PRO A 272 8.14 -16.71 -15.09
C PRO A 272 7.46 -15.51 -14.44
N ILE A 273 7.96 -14.29 -14.69
CA ILE A 273 7.40 -13.05 -14.15
C ILE A 273 6.10 -12.69 -14.88
N GLN A 274 6.07 -12.84 -16.21
CA GLN A 274 4.84 -12.66 -16.98
C GLN A 274 3.76 -13.64 -16.53
N GLU A 275 4.12 -14.90 -16.29
CA GLU A 275 3.18 -15.91 -15.77
C GLU A 275 2.69 -15.54 -14.37
N PHE A 276 3.58 -15.07 -13.50
CA PHE A 276 3.20 -14.64 -12.15
C PHE A 276 2.20 -13.47 -12.15
N PHE A 277 2.36 -12.48 -13.03
CA PHE A 277 1.37 -11.40 -13.15
C PHE A 277 0.05 -11.86 -13.78
N ARG A 278 0.09 -12.82 -14.71
CA ARG A 278 -1.11 -13.35 -15.37
C ARG A 278 -1.93 -14.23 -14.43
N ASN A 279 -1.27 -15.13 -13.71
CA ASN A 279 -1.86 -16.16 -12.86
C ASN A 279 -1.16 -16.20 -11.48
N PRO A 280 -1.28 -15.13 -10.67
CA PRO A 280 -0.65 -15.08 -9.35
C PRO A 280 -1.31 -16.08 -8.38
N PRO A 281 -0.57 -16.60 -7.38
CA PRO A 281 -1.16 -17.35 -6.29
C PRO A 281 -2.13 -16.49 -5.47
N VAL A 282 -3.41 -16.82 -5.53
CA VAL A 282 -4.51 -16.16 -4.81
C VAL A 282 -5.41 -17.23 -4.17
N THR A 283 -6.23 -16.83 -3.21
CA THR A 283 -7.16 -17.72 -2.50
C THR A 283 -8.55 -17.13 -2.45
N ASP A 284 -9.57 -18.01 -2.47
CA ASP A 284 -10.96 -17.70 -2.15
C ASP A 284 -11.31 -18.08 -0.71
N GLU A 285 -10.36 -18.63 0.05
CA GLU A 285 -10.52 -19.05 1.44
C GLU A 285 -10.38 -17.85 2.39
N TYR A 286 -11.41 -17.00 2.41
CA TYR A 286 -11.52 -15.90 3.36
C TYR A 286 -12.98 -15.63 3.74
N SER A 287 -13.19 -14.96 4.89
CA SER A 287 -14.51 -14.53 5.35
C SER A 287 -14.49 -13.07 5.73
N LEU A 288 -15.41 -12.30 5.15
CA LEU A 288 -15.45 -10.84 5.32
C LEU A 288 -16.56 -10.46 6.28
N ALA A 289 -16.20 -10.28 7.55
CA ALA A 289 -17.11 -9.84 8.60
C ALA A 289 -16.59 -8.56 9.26
N TRP A 290 -17.37 -7.48 9.15
CA TRP A 290 -17.14 -6.26 9.91
C TRP A 290 -17.96 -6.34 11.19
N ARG A 291 -17.29 -6.23 12.33
CA ARG A 291 -17.89 -6.33 13.66
C ARG A 291 -17.82 -4.98 14.37
N ALA A 292 -18.61 -4.82 15.43
CA ALA A 292 -18.43 -3.69 16.32
C ALA A 292 -17.04 -3.78 16.99
N PRO A 293 -16.34 -2.65 17.18
CA PRO A 293 -15.04 -2.65 17.83
C PRO A 293 -15.16 -3.03 19.31
N ASP A 294 -14.23 -3.86 19.79
CA ASP A 294 -14.01 -4.09 21.22
C ASP A 294 -13.34 -2.86 21.83
N VAL A 295 -14.16 -1.94 22.34
CA VAL A 295 -13.68 -0.64 22.82
C VAL A 295 -12.67 -0.79 23.96
N GLU A 296 -12.96 -1.65 24.93
CA GLU A 296 -12.08 -1.81 26.08
C GLU A 296 -10.81 -2.58 25.70
N GLY A 297 -10.90 -3.59 24.83
CA GLY A 297 -9.72 -4.28 24.30
C GLY A 297 -8.80 -3.36 23.50
N VAL A 298 -9.35 -2.45 22.68
CA VAL A 298 -8.54 -1.43 21.96
C VAL A 298 -7.88 -0.45 22.94
N VAL A 299 -8.61 0.00 23.97
CA VAL A 299 -8.05 0.91 24.99
C VAL A 299 -6.94 0.22 25.79
N GLU A 300 -7.17 -1.02 26.25
CA GLU A 300 -6.15 -1.81 26.95
C GLU A 300 -4.91 -1.98 26.07
N MET A 301 -5.10 -2.38 24.81
CA MET A 301 -4.00 -2.54 23.87
C MET A 301 -3.21 -1.24 23.70
N LEU A 302 -3.87 -0.16 23.30
CA LEU A 302 -3.18 1.05 22.84
C LEU A 302 -2.71 1.93 24.00
N CYS A 303 -3.53 2.09 25.04
CA CYS A 303 -3.21 2.98 26.15
C CYS A 303 -2.27 2.30 27.14
N SER A 304 -2.55 1.07 27.55
CA SER A 304 -1.76 0.40 28.58
C SER A 304 -0.43 -0.16 28.06
N ARG A 305 -0.37 -0.63 26.81
CA ARG A 305 0.86 -1.27 26.27
C ARG A 305 1.68 -0.36 25.34
N TYR A 306 1.05 0.64 24.74
CA TYR A 306 1.68 1.51 23.73
C TYR A 306 1.59 3.01 24.04
N ASP A 307 1.12 3.38 25.24
CA ASP A 307 1.11 4.75 25.76
C ASP A 307 0.28 5.75 24.92
N PHE A 308 -0.77 5.29 24.24
CA PHE A 308 -1.69 6.17 23.54
C PHE A 308 -2.58 6.93 24.54
N SER A 309 -2.93 8.18 24.20
CA SER A 309 -3.92 8.95 24.95
C SER A 309 -5.31 8.30 24.87
N GLU A 310 -5.83 7.89 26.02
CA GLU A 310 -7.15 7.26 26.16
C GLU A 310 -8.27 8.13 25.58
N ASP A 311 -8.30 9.42 25.92
CA ASP A 311 -9.27 10.38 25.38
C ASP A 311 -9.29 10.38 23.85
N ARG A 312 -8.11 10.34 23.21
CA ARG A 312 -8.01 10.31 21.75
C ARG A 312 -8.47 8.99 21.16
N VAL A 313 -8.15 7.88 21.80
CA VAL A 313 -8.56 6.53 21.37
C VAL A 313 -10.08 6.40 21.47
N ARG A 314 -10.67 6.69 22.63
CA ARG A 314 -12.12 6.63 22.85
C ARG A 314 -12.89 7.56 21.91
N SER A 315 -12.38 8.78 21.69
CA SER A 315 -12.97 9.73 20.73
C SER A 315 -12.96 9.22 19.29
N ALA A 316 -11.93 8.46 18.89
CA ALA A 316 -11.88 7.84 17.56
C ALA A 316 -12.87 6.68 17.44
N LEU A 317 -12.96 5.82 18.46
CA LEU A 317 -13.86 4.67 18.47
C LEU A 317 -15.35 5.08 18.49
N ALA A 318 -15.69 6.16 19.19
CA ALA A 318 -17.04 6.71 19.20
C ALA A 318 -17.51 7.07 17.78
N LYS A 319 -16.62 7.65 16.96
CA LYS A 319 -16.91 8.00 15.57
C LYS A 319 -17.14 6.79 14.67
N ALA A 320 -16.41 5.69 14.91
CA ALA A 320 -16.57 4.45 14.17
C ALA A 320 -17.96 3.82 14.38
N SER A 321 -18.48 3.90 15.61
CA SER A 321 -19.71 3.23 16.04
C SER A 321 -21.00 3.93 15.55
N VAL A 322 -20.99 5.27 15.49
CA VAL A 322 -22.18 6.07 15.13
C VAL A 322 -22.67 5.81 13.70
N LYS A 323 -21.76 5.62 12.73
CA LYS A 323 -22.14 5.38 11.32
C LYS A 323 -22.34 3.93 10.94
N ALA A 324 -21.73 2.98 11.65
CA ALA A 324 -22.00 1.56 11.46
C ALA A 324 -23.49 1.23 11.66
N THR A 325 -24.12 1.88 12.63
CA THR A 325 -25.55 1.72 12.97
C THR A 325 -26.50 2.38 11.97
N GLN A 326 -26.06 3.44 11.28
CA GLN A 326 -26.92 4.19 10.36
C GLN A 326 -27.10 3.46 9.02
N LYS A 327 -26.04 2.82 8.50
CA LYS A 327 -26.10 2.05 7.25
C LYS A 327 -26.77 0.68 7.38
N THR A 328 -26.76 0.05 8.56
CA THR A 328 -27.49 -1.22 8.77
C THR A 328 -28.99 -1.03 8.76
N LEU A 329 -29.51 0.18 8.98
CA LEU A 329 -30.93 0.49 8.82
C LEU A 329 -31.29 0.76 7.34
N ASP A 330 -30.45 1.50 6.61
CA ASP A 330 -30.68 1.82 5.19
C ASP A 330 -30.60 0.60 4.25
N ALA A 331 -29.95 -0.49 4.67
CA ALA A 331 -29.91 -1.74 3.91
C ALA A 331 -31.21 -2.57 4.00
N TRP A 332 -32.17 -2.15 4.84
CA TRP A 332 -33.45 -2.84 5.07
C TRP A 332 -34.68 -2.09 4.55
N PHE A 333 -34.51 -0.91 3.94
CA PHE A 333 -35.59 -0.09 3.38
C PHE A 333 -35.47 0.13 1.87
#